data_AF-A0A952QVZ9-F1
#
_entry.id   AF-A0A952QVZ9-F1
#
_cell.length_a   1.000
_cell.length_b   1.000
_cell.length_c   1.000
_cell.angle_alpha   90.00
_cell.angle_beta   90.00
_cell.angle_gamma   90.00
#
_symmetry.space_group_name_H-M   'P 1'
#
loop_
_entity.id
_entity.type
_entity.pdbx_description
1 polymer ?
#
loop_
_entity_poly.entity_id
_entity_poly.type
_entity_poly.pdbx_seq_one_letter_code
_entity_poly.pdbx_strand_id
1 'polypeptide(L)' 'MTNRELAKILQGELKRRSWTVSDLARTTSMNRETVRRAVFGIGNTSLETANILLAAVHRGLVVDVEVSS' A
#
# COMPACT_ATOMS: atom_id res chain seq x y z
N MET A 1 0.40 8.95 -10.44
CA MET A 1 -0.05 8.95 -9.02
C MET A 1 0.97 9.74 -8.19
N THR A 2 0.53 10.58 -7.25
CA THR A 2 1.45 11.29 -6.32
C THR A 2 1.46 10.62 -4.94
N ASN A 3 2.48 10.86 -4.12
CA ASN A 3 2.54 10.35 -2.74
C ASN A 3 1.31 10.75 -1.91
N ARG A 4 0.77 11.96 -2.16
CA ARG A 4 -0.42 12.46 -1.46
C ARG A 4 -1.69 11.71 -1.85
N GLU A 5 -1.83 11.36 -3.13
CA GLU A 5 -2.96 10.57 -3.61
C GLU A 5 -2.87 9.12 -3.12
N LEU A 6 -1.67 8.52 -3.14
CA LEU A 6 -1.42 7.21 -2.53
C LEU A 6 -1.81 7.18 -1.05
N ALA A 7 -1.37 8.18 -0.28
CA ALA A 7 -1.69 8.29 1.15
C ALA A 7 -3.21 8.34 1.41
N LYS A 8 -3.96 9.13 0.61
CA LYS A 8 -5.42 9.18 0.71
C LYS A 8 -6.08 7.82 0.44
N ILE A 9 -5.64 7.12 -0.61
CA ILE A 9 -6.18 5.80 -0.97
C ILE A 9 -5.92 4.82 0.17
N LEU A 10 -4.67 4.74 0.65
CA LEU A 10 -4.31 3.85 1.75
C LEU A 10 -5.11 4.19 3.02
N GLN A 11 -5.16 5.43 3.45
CA GLN A 11 -5.95 5.84 4.62
C GLN A 11 -7.43 5.50 4.48
N GLY A 12 -8.00 5.70 3.29
CA GLY A 12 -9.38 5.35 2.98
C GLY A 12 -9.65 3.85 3.14
N GLU A 13 -8.79 3.02 2.57
CA GLU A 13 -8.92 1.56 2.66
C GLU A 13 -8.66 1.03 4.06
N LEU A 14 -7.64 1.57 4.77
CA LEU A 14 -7.40 1.23 6.17
C LEU A 14 -8.65 1.51 7.02
N LYS A 15 -9.26 2.68 6.84
CA LYS A 15 -10.49 3.06 7.55
C LYS A 15 -11.66 2.13 7.21
N ARG A 16 -11.87 1.80 5.93
CA ARG A 16 -12.95 0.91 5.49
C ARG A 16 -12.85 -0.49 6.08
N ARG A 17 -11.62 -0.99 6.26
CA ARG A 17 -11.33 -2.34 6.75
C ARG A 17 -11.08 -2.41 8.27
N SER A 18 -11.15 -1.27 8.97
CA SER A 18 -10.71 -1.14 10.37
C SER A 18 -9.27 -1.65 10.59
N TRP A 19 -8.40 -1.44 9.59
CA TRP A 19 -6.99 -1.82 9.64
C TRP A 19 -6.12 -0.68 10.15
N THR A 20 -5.06 -1.05 10.86
CA THR A 20 -4.00 -0.14 11.27
C THR A 20 -2.80 -0.24 10.34
N VAL A 21 -1.87 0.70 10.47
CA VAL A 21 -0.55 0.64 9.80
C VAL A 21 0.18 -0.68 10.12
N SER A 22 -0.01 -1.21 11.33
CA SER A 22 0.60 -2.47 11.75
C SER A 22 0.00 -3.68 11.02
N ASP A 23 -1.30 -3.65 10.74
CA ASP A 23 -1.98 -4.72 9.99
C ASP A 23 -1.54 -4.73 8.53
N LEU A 24 -1.42 -3.56 7.91
CA LEU A 24 -0.92 -3.44 6.54
C LEU A 24 0.56 -3.87 6.46
N ALA A 25 1.40 -3.44 7.41
CA ALA A 25 2.80 -3.87 7.48
C ALA A 25 2.96 -5.38 7.66
N ARG A 26 2.09 -6.01 8.47
CA ARG A 26 2.06 -7.46 8.63
C ARG A 26 1.63 -8.16 7.32
N THR A 27 0.63 -7.61 6.64
CA THR A 27 0.09 -8.15 5.38
C THR A 27 1.10 -8.09 4.24
N THR A 28 1.91 -7.04 4.17
CA THR A 28 2.94 -6.88 3.14
C THR A 28 4.33 -7.37 3.54
N SER A 29 4.48 -7.87 4.78
CA SER A 29 5.79 -8.18 5.39
C SER A 29 6.80 -7.01 5.31
N MET A 30 6.32 -5.77 5.26
CA MET A 30 7.16 -4.57 5.17
C MET A 30 7.46 -3.96 6.53
N ASN A 31 8.54 -3.18 6.60
CA ASN A 31 8.85 -2.37 7.77
C ASN A 31 7.71 -1.38 8.08
N ARG A 32 7.27 -1.35 9.35
CA ARG A 32 6.18 -0.49 9.81
C ARG A 32 6.43 0.99 9.54
N GLU A 33 7.66 1.48 9.67
CA GLU A 33 8.01 2.88 9.37
C GLU A 33 7.85 3.19 7.88
N THR A 34 8.24 2.26 7.00
CA THR A 34 8.03 2.41 5.55
C THR A 34 6.53 2.50 5.22
N VAL A 35 5.71 1.63 5.81
CA VAL A 35 4.25 1.67 5.63
C VAL A 35 3.66 2.94 6.22
N ARG A 36 4.12 3.37 7.41
CA ARG A 36 3.68 4.63 8.04
C ARG A 36 3.96 5.81 7.11
N ARG A 37 5.17 5.92 6.58
CA ARG A 37 5.54 6.99 5.65
C ARG A 37 4.64 7.01 4.43
N ALA A 38 4.37 5.86 3.82
CA ALA A 38 3.47 5.77 2.67
C ALA A 38 2.02 6.14 3.02
N VAL A 39 1.48 5.62 4.13
CA VAL A 39 0.11 5.92 4.60
C VAL A 39 -0.07 7.40 4.90
N PHE A 40 0.93 8.07 5.47
CA PHE A 40 0.86 9.50 5.79
C PHE A 40 1.42 10.42 4.68
N GLY A 41 1.89 9.86 3.55
CA GLY A 41 2.46 10.63 2.44
C GLY A 41 3.76 11.36 2.79
N ILE A 42 4.54 10.83 3.74
CA ILE A 42 5.79 11.42 4.22
C ILE A 42 6.95 10.95 3.33
N GLY A 43 7.64 11.90 2.71
CA GLY A 43 8.79 11.62 1.85
C GLY A 43 8.39 10.99 0.52
N ASN A 44 9.35 10.32 -0.12
CA ASN A 44 9.11 9.61 -1.38
C ASN A 44 8.79 8.14 -1.12
N THR A 45 7.71 7.67 -1.73
CA THR A 45 7.39 6.24 -1.80
C THR A 45 7.74 5.74 -3.20
N SER A 46 8.63 4.74 -3.28
CA SER A 46 8.96 4.10 -4.55
C SER A 46 7.73 3.47 -5.19
N LEU A 47 7.69 3.44 -6.52
CA LEU A 47 6.58 2.84 -7.26
C LEU A 47 6.31 1.39 -6.86
N GLU A 48 7.38 0.61 -6.65
CA GLU A 48 7.29 -0.78 -6.18
C GLU A 48 6.58 -0.88 -4.82
N THR A 49 7.01 -0.11 -3.83
CA THR A 49 6.35 -0.03 -2.51
C THR A 49 4.90 0.39 -2.63
N ALA A 50 4.60 1.39 -3.46
CA ALA A 50 3.24 1.84 -3.68
C ALA A 50 2.35 0.72 -4.26
N ASN A 51 2.85 -0.02 -5.25
CA ASN A 51 2.14 -1.14 -5.85
C ASN A 51 1.89 -2.28 -4.86
N ILE A 52 2.88 -2.66 -4.05
CA ILE A 52 2.71 -3.70 -3.01
C ILE A 52 1.63 -3.28 -2.00
N LEU A 53 1.69 -2.04 -1.50
CA LEU A 53 0.73 -1.53 -0.53
C LEU A 53 -0.68 -1.46 -1.12
N LEU A 54 -0.81 -0.99 -2.36
CA LEU A 54 -2.08 -0.95 -3.08
C LEU A 54 -2.64 -2.35 -3.31
N ALA A 55 -1.84 -3.30 -3.78
CA ALA A 55 -2.28 -4.68 -3.99
C ALA A 55 -2.77 -5.34 -2.69
N ALA A 56 -2.10 -5.06 -1.57
CA ALA A 56 -2.48 -5.57 -0.26
C ALA A 56 -3.82 -5.02 0.23
N VAL A 57 -4.07 -3.71 0.06
CA VAL A 57 -5.35 -3.11 0.43
C VAL A 57 -6.45 -3.36 -0.59
N HIS A 58 -6.12 -3.71 -1.82
CA HIS A 58 -7.07 -3.81 -2.94
C HIS A 58 -7.37 -5.24 -3.37
N ARG A 59 -7.13 -6.28 -2.54
CA ARG A 59 -7.43 -7.70 -2.84
C ARG A 59 -8.74 -7.80 -3.67
N GLY A 60 -8.55 -8.05 -4.97
CA GLY A 60 -9.50 -7.75 -6.06
C GLY A 60 -8.80 -7.29 -7.35
N LEU A 61 -7.63 -6.63 -7.27
CA LEU A 61 -6.74 -6.49 -8.43
C LEU A 61 -5.74 -7.64 -8.41
N VAL A 62 -6.14 -8.77 -8.99
CA VAL A 62 -5.20 -9.77 -9.50
C VAL A 62 -4.31 -9.00 -10.48
N VAL A 63 -3.07 -8.75 -10.09
CA VAL A 63 -2.05 -8.37 -11.06
C VAL A 63 -1.80 -9.66 -11.83
N ASP A 64 -2.49 -9.82 -12.95
CA ASP A 64 -2.16 -10.80 -13.96
C ASP A 64 -0.79 -10.39 -14.50
N VAL A 65 0.25 -10.91 -13.86
CA VAL A 65 1.60 -10.83 -14.40
C VAL A 65 1.63 -11.93 -15.44
N GLU A 66 1.25 -11.61 -16.69
CA GLU A 66 1.53 -12.47 -17.82
C GLU A 66 3.05 -12.70 -17.85
N VAL A 67 3.47 -13.86 -17.33
CA VAL A 67 4.81 -14.38 -17.54
C VAL A 67 4.79 -14.98 -18.94
N SER A 68 5.09 -14.15 -19.94
CA SER A 68 5.35 -14.67 -21.29
C SER A 68 6.49 -15.67 -21.21
N SER A 69 6.16 -16.94 -21.44
CA SER A 69 7.10 -18.05 -21.61
C SER A 69 7.66 -18.06 -23.03
#